data_AF-A0A2W6NCS6-F1
#
_entry.id   AF-A0A2W6NCS6-F1
#
_cell.length_a   1.000
_cell.length_b   1.000
_cell.length_c   1.000
_cell.angle_alpha   90.00
_cell.angle_beta   90.00
_cell.angle_gamma   90.00
#
_symmetry.space_group_name_H-M   'P 1'
#
loop_
_entity.id
_entity.type
_entity.pdbx_description
1 polymer ?
#
loop_
_entity_poly.entity_id
_entity_poly.type
_entity_poly.pdbx_seq_one_letter_code
_entity_poly.pdbx_strand_id
1 'polypeptide(L)'
;MSDLVKIILTCLGFILILWLLFLGIRKLKGHNPSSGYRSLAGWFMGLFIVGAVPLIFALYTYVTDERLDANIGLGLAMLFAWAYCALLLCGVVGVWGRYLWQRNREK
;
A
#
# COMPACT_ATOMS: atom_id res chain seq x y z
N MET A 1 -8.96 -20.99 5.01
CA MET A 1 -7.63 -20.35 5.03
C MET A 1 -7.30 -20.01 6.48
N SER A 2 -6.13 -20.41 6.97
CA SER A 2 -5.65 -19.99 8.29
C SER A 2 -5.37 -18.48 8.31
N ASP A 3 -5.47 -17.85 9.48
CA ASP A 3 -5.26 -16.40 9.60
C ASP A 3 -3.84 -15.98 9.23
N LEU A 4 -2.85 -16.85 9.44
CA LEU A 4 -1.48 -16.67 8.92
C LEU A 4 -1.45 -16.50 7.42
N VAL A 5 -2.18 -17.36 6.68
CA VAL A 5 -2.23 -17.27 5.21
C VAL A 5 -2.86 -15.95 4.80
N LYS A 6 -3.91 -15.50 5.49
CA LYS A 6 -4.52 -14.19 5.23
C LYS A 6 -3.52 -13.05 5.47
N ILE A 7 -2.79 -13.06 6.60
CA ILE A 7 -1.80 -12.02 6.94
C ILE A 7 -0.69 -11.97 5.88
N ILE A 8 -0.14 -13.13 5.51
CA ILE A 8 0.92 -13.22 4.49
C ILE A 8 0.41 -12.73 3.14
N LEU A 9 -0.79 -13.15 2.71
CA LEU A 9 -1.38 -12.70 1.46
C LEU A 9 -1.59 -11.17 1.45
N THR A 10 -2.02 -10.61 2.58
CA THR A 10 -2.22 -9.16 2.74
C THR A 10 -0.89 -8.41 2.67
N CYS A 11 0.18 -8.92 3.32
CA CYS A 11 1.54 -8.40 3.20
C CYS A 11 2.05 -8.42 1.76
N LEU A 12 1.89 -9.54 1.05
CA LEU A 12 2.30 -9.66 -0.36
C LEU A 12 1.54 -8.67 -1.25
N GLY A 13 0.23 -8.55 -1.07
CA GLY A 13 -0.59 -7.57 -1.78
C GLY A 13 -0.12 -6.13 -1.51
N PHE A 14 0.15 -5.80 -0.26
CA PHE A 14 0.65 -4.49 0.15
C PHE A 14 1.99 -4.16 -0.54
N ILE A 15 2.96 -5.08 -0.51
CA ILE A 15 4.26 -4.93 -1.19
C ILE A 15 4.08 -4.72 -2.70
N LEU A 16 3.18 -5.48 -3.33
CA LEU A 16 2.92 -5.38 -4.76
C LEU A 16 2.32 -4.02 -5.14
N ILE A 17 1.36 -3.52 -4.36
CA ILE A 17 0.75 -2.19 -4.57
C ILE A 17 1.83 -1.08 -4.49
N LEU A 18 2.73 -1.19 -3.52
CA LEU A 18 3.83 -0.23 -3.35
C LEU A 18 4.82 -0.27 -4.51
N TRP A 19 5.16 -1.48 -4.98
CA TRP A 19 5.98 -1.63 -6.17
C TRP A 19 5.34 -0.89 -7.36
N LEU A 20 4.05 -1.12 -7.63
CA LEU A 20 3.34 -0.49 -8.73
C LEU A 20 3.29 1.04 -8.61
N LEU A 21 3.09 1.56 -7.40
CA LEU A 21 3.17 3.00 -7.11
C LEU A 21 4.56 3.55 -7.41
N PHE A 22 5.60 2.92 -6.87
CA PHE A 22 6.98 3.35 -7.04
C PHE A 22 7.40 3.37 -8.51
N LEU A 23 7.01 2.33 -9.26
CA LEU A 23 7.29 2.23 -10.69
C LEU A 23 6.55 3.31 -11.49
N GLY A 24 5.27 3.53 -11.19
CA GLY A 24 4.47 4.59 -11.81
C GLY A 24 5.06 5.98 -11.58
N ILE A 25 5.42 6.29 -10.34
CA ILE A 25 6.05 7.58 -9.97
C ILE A 25 7.39 7.75 -10.68
N ARG A 26 8.23 6.69 -10.75
CA ARG A 26 9.51 6.74 -11.49
C ARG A 26 9.29 7.08 -12.96
N LYS A 27 8.30 6.46 -13.62
CA LYS A 27 7.99 6.73 -15.03
C LYS A 27 7.50 8.17 -15.24
N LEU A 28 6.62 8.66 -14.36
CA LEU A 28 6.14 10.05 -14.39
C LEU A 28 7.25 11.08 -14.19
N LYS A 29 8.16 10.84 -13.24
CA LYS A 29 9.31 11.73 -12.99
C LYS A 29 10.21 11.87 -14.22
N GLY A 30 10.33 10.80 -15.03
CA GLY A 30 11.10 10.82 -16.27
C GLY A 30 10.49 11.69 -17.38
N HIS A 31 9.16 11.85 -17.40
CA HIS A 31 8.46 12.70 -18.39
C HIS A 31 8.38 14.17 -17.97
N ASN A 32 8.28 14.48 -16.68
CA ASN A 32 8.16 15.88 -16.25
C ASN A 32 8.74 16.10 -14.83
N PRO A 33 9.84 16.87 -14.68
CA PRO A 33 10.49 17.13 -13.39
C PRO A 33 9.78 18.22 -12.55
N SER A 34 8.45 18.32 -12.62
CA SER A 34 7.66 19.28 -11.84
C SER A 34 7.74 18.99 -10.33
N SER A 35 7.80 20.05 -9.50
CA SER A 35 7.97 19.96 -8.04
C SER A 35 6.85 19.18 -7.32
N GLY A 36 5.66 19.08 -7.94
CA GLY A 36 4.53 18.32 -7.40
C GLY A 36 4.82 16.82 -7.21
N TYR A 37 5.74 16.24 -7.98
CA TYR A 37 6.09 14.81 -7.89
C TYR A 37 6.88 14.45 -6.62
N ARG A 38 7.71 15.37 -6.11
CA ARG A 38 8.45 15.16 -4.86
C ARG A 38 7.50 15.10 -3.66
N SER A 39 6.48 15.97 -3.65
CA SER A 39 5.43 15.97 -2.64
C SER A 39 4.59 14.71 -2.68
N LEU A 40 4.29 14.19 -3.89
CA LEU A 40 3.52 12.96 -4.07
C LEU A 40 4.27 11.73 -3.52
N ALA A 41 5.56 11.60 -3.84
CA ALA A 41 6.39 10.51 -3.33
C ALA A 41 6.53 10.55 -1.80
N GLY A 42 6.67 11.75 -1.22
CA GLY A 42 6.69 11.93 0.24
C GLY A 42 5.37 11.53 0.90
N TRP A 43 4.24 11.91 0.30
CA TRP A 43 2.91 11.46 0.75
C TRP A 43 2.79 9.95 0.73
N PHE A 44 3.18 9.28 -0.36
CA PHE A 44 3.15 7.82 -0.45
C PHE A 44 4.06 7.12 0.55
N MET A 45 5.20 7.73 0.90
CA MET A 45 6.13 7.17 1.88
C MET A 45 5.62 7.31 3.31
N GLY A 46 5.00 8.44 3.67
CA GLY A 46 4.32 8.61 4.95
C GLY A 46 3.13 7.64 5.07
N LEU A 47 2.37 7.54 3.99
CA LEU A 47 1.31 6.55 3.82
C LEU A 47 1.84 5.12 4.06
N PHE A 48 2.93 4.70 3.43
CA PHE A 48 3.53 3.38 3.63
C PHE A 48 3.81 3.08 5.11
N ILE A 49 4.39 4.02 5.85
CA ILE A 49 4.71 3.86 7.27
C ILE A 49 3.44 3.64 8.10
N VAL A 50 2.38 4.42 7.84
CA VAL A 50 1.10 4.30 8.54
C VAL A 50 0.44 2.94 8.25
N GLY A 51 0.48 2.48 7.00
CA GLY A 51 -0.09 1.19 6.59
C GLY A 51 0.67 -0.04 7.11
N ALA A 52 1.97 0.10 7.38
CA ALA A 52 2.79 -0.98 7.91
C ALA A 52 2.47 -1.29 9.39
N VAL A 53 2.00 -0.30 10.16
CA VAL A 53 1.75 -0.46 11.60
C VAL A 53 0.67 -1.53 11.91
N PRO A 54 -0.51 -1.52 11.28
CA PRO A 54 -1.51 -2.57 11.48
C PRO A 54 -1.03 -3.97 11.07
N LEU A 55 -0.22 -4.06 10.00
CA LEU A 55 0.35 -5.33 9.53
C LEU A 55 1.39 -5.88 10.53
N ILE A 56 2.27 -5.03 11.05
CA ILE A 56 3.24 -5.41 12.07
C ILE A 56 2.52 -5.85 13.35
N PHE A 57 1.49 -5.12 13.76
CA PHE A 57 0.68 -5.50 14.92
C PHE A 57 0.02 -6.87 14.71
N ALA A 58 -0.63 -7.10 13.57
CA ALA A 58 -1.27 -8.38 13.26
C ALA A 58 -0.27 -9.54 13.26
N LEU A 59 0.93 -9.33 12.70
CA LEU A 59 1.98 -10.34 12.64
C LEU A 59 2.60 -10.62 14.01
N TYR A 60 2.79 -9.58 14.83
CA TYR A 60 3.25 -9.71 16.21
C TYR A 60 2.26 -10.53 17.03
N THR A 61 0.98 -10.14 17.04
CA THR A 61 -0.06 -10.86 17.78
C THR A 61 -0.22 -12.30 17.31
N TYR A 62 0.02 -12.57 16.03
CA TYR A 62 -0.02 -13.94 15.52
C TYR A 62 1.11 -14.81 16.11
N VAL A 63 2.32 -14.25 16.23
CA VAL A 63 3.51 -14.97 16.67
C VAL A 63 3.55 -15.14 18.19
N THR A 64 3.05 -14.17 18.94
CA THR A 64 3.18 -14.15 20.41
C THR A 64 1.96 -14.70 21.16
N ASP A 65 0.79 -14.76 20.52
CA ASP A 65 -0.47 -15.03 21.21
C ASP A 65 -1.15 -16.31 20.69
N GLU A 66 -1.26 -17.33 21.54
CA GLU A 66 -1.83 -18.64 21.18
C GLU A 66 -3.37 -18.61 21.13
N ARG A 67 -4.02 -17.51 21.56
CA ARG A 67 -5.48 -17.32 21.60
C ARG A 67 -6.03 -16.46 20.47
N LEU A 68 -5.64 -16.82 19.25
CA LEU A 68 -5.95 -16.09 18.01
C LEU A 68 -7.44 -15.81 17.77
N ASP A 69 -8.32 -16.74 18.16
CA ASP A 69 -9.75 -16.73 17.81
C ASP A 69 -10.61 -15.77 18.66
N ALA A 70 -10.06 -15.23 19.76
CA ALA A 70 -10.77 -14.32 20.67
C ALA A 70 -10.32 -12.85 20.56
N ASN A 71 -9.32 -12.56 19.71
CA ASN A 71 -8.70 -11.24 19.68
C ASN A 71 -9.35 -10.32 18.65
N ILE A 72 -10.34 -9.52 19.09
CA ILE A 72 -10.96 -8.44 18.30
C ILE A 72 -9.91 -7.49 17.72
N GLY A 73 -8.78 -7.30 18.42
CA GLY A 73 -7.67 -6.47 17.96
C GLY A 73 -7.04 -6.95 16.64
N LEU A 74 -6.95 -8.27 16.43
CA LEU A 74 -6.41 -8.85 15.19
C LEU A 74 -7.34 -8.54 14.01
N GLY A 75 -8.65 -8.73 14.20
CA GLY A 75 -9.66 -8.41 13.20
C GLY A 75 -9.69 -6.91 12.85
N LEU A 76 -9.58 -6.04 13.85
CA LEU A 76 -9.51 -4.59 13.66
C LEU A 76 -8.25 -4.19 12.87
N ALA A 77 -7.09 -4.75 13.22
CA ALA A 77 -5.84 -4.49 12.51
C ALA A 77 -5.89 -4.91 11.05
N MET A 78 -6.50 -6.06 10.76
CA MET A 78 -6.78 -6.52 9.39
C MET A 78 -7.68 -5.55 8.61
N LEU A 79 -8.77 -5.07 9.23
CA LEU A 79 -9.65 -4.09 8.58
C LEU A 79 -8.92 -2.79 8.24
N PHE A 80 -8.09 -2.28 9.16
CA PHE A 80 -7.25 -1.12 8.90
C PHE A 80 -6.26 -1.40 7.76
N ALA A 81 -5.58 -2.55 7.75
CA ALA A 81 -4.68 -2.92 6.67
C ALA A 81 -5.38 -2.99 5.31
N TRP A 82 -6.59 -3.55 5.24
CA TRP A 82 -7.37 -3.64 4.00
C TRP A 82 -7.88 -2.29 3.51
N ALA A 83 -8.46 -1.47 4.40
CA ALA A 83 -8.88 -0.11 4.07
C ALA A 83 -7.70 0.70 3.53
N TYR A 84 -6.54 0.50 4.13
CA TYR A 84 -5.31 1.14 3.74
C TYR A 84 -4.80 0.67 2.36
N CYS A 85 -4.84 -0.64 2.09
CA CYS A 85 -4.58 -1.19 0.75
C CYS A 85 -5.52 -0.61 -0.31
N ALA A 86 -6.81 -0.44 0.00
CA ALA A 86 -7.78 0.17 -0.92
C ALA A 86 -7.40 1.63 -1.26
N LEU A 87 -7.00 2.43 -0.28
CA LEU A 87 -6.51 3.80 -0.51
C LEU A 87 -5.27 3.83 -1.40
N LEU A 88 -4.30 2.93 -1.15
CA LEU A 88 -3.10 2.85 -1.99
C LEU A 88 -3.43 2.43 -3.43
N LEU A 89 -4.38 1.52 -3.63
CA LEU A 89 -4.86 1.13 -4.96
C LEU A 89 -5.49 2.32 -5.72
N CYS A 90 -6.28 3.16 -5.05
CA CYS A 90 -6.75 4.42 -5.63
C CYS A 90 -5.57 5.30 -6.06
N GLY A 91 -4.51 5.36 -5.24
CA GLY A 91 -3.25 6.02 -5.59
C GLY A 91 -2.60 5.44 -6.85
N VAL A 92 -2.54 4.10 -6.98
CA VAL A 92 -1.99 3.42 -8.18
C VAL A 92 -2.75 3.87 -9.42
N VAL A 93 -4.09 3.82 -9.37
CA VAL A 93 -4.95 4.21 -10.50
C VAL A 93 -4.71 5.68 -10.87
N GLY A 94 -4.62 6.58 -9.89
CA GLY A 94 -4.36 8.00 -10.13
C GLY A 94 -2.99 8.27 -10.76
N VAL A 95 -1.94 7.60 -10.27
CA VAL A 95 -0.58 7.70 -10.81
C VAL A 95 -0.54 7.16 -12.25
N TRP A 96 -1.03 5.94 -12.48
CA TRP A 96 -1.00 5.33 -13.81
C TRP A 96 -1.91 6.04 -14.81
N GLY A 97 -3.06 6.55 -14.38
CA GLY A 97 -3.95 7.36 -15.21
C GLY A 97 -3.27 8.65 -15.68
N ARG A 98 -2.57 9.36 -14.79
CA ARG A 98 -1.76 10.54 -15.18
C ARG A 98 -0.63 10.19 -16.13
N TYR A 99 0.07 9.09 -15.88
CA TYR A 99 1.14 8.62 -16.77
C TYR A 99 0.62 8.35 -18.19
N LEU A 100 -0.49 7.62 -18.31
CA LEU A 100 -1.11 7.34 -19.61
C LEU A 100 -1.62 8.61 -20.31
N TRP A 101 -2.20 9.54 -19.56
CA TRP A 101 -2.66 10.81 -20.11
C TRP A 101 -1.50 11.65 -20.69
N GLN A 102 -0.38 11.77 -19.96
CA GLN A 102 0.80 12.47 -20.47
C GLN A 102 1.37 11.78 -21.71
N ARG A 103 1.52 10.45 -21.68
CA ARG A 103 2.02 9.67 -22.82
C ARG A 103 1.18 9.86 -24.09
N ASN A 104 -0.14 10.00 -23.96
CA ASN A 104 -1.03 10.19 -25.10
C ASN A 104 -1.00 11.62 -25.66
N ARG A 105 -0.58 12.62 -24.87
CA ARG A 105 -0.43 14.02 -25.35
C ARG A 105 0.87 14.28 -26.08
N GLU A 106 1.85 13.39 -25.92
CA GLU A 106 3.16 13.47 -26.58
C GLU A 106 3.21 12.68 -27.89
N LYS A 107 2.14 11.95 -28.23
CA LYS A 107 1.92 11.33 -29.55
C LYS A 107 1.04 12.23 -30.40
#